data_AF-A0A182QAP2-F1
#
_entry.id   AF-A0A182QAP2-F1
#
_cell.length_a   1.000
_cell.length_b   1.000
_cell.length_c   1.000
_cell.angle_alpha   90.00
_cell.angle_beta   90.00
_cell.angle_gamma   90.00
#
_symmetry.space_group_name_H-M   'P 1'
#
loop_
_entity.id
_entity.type
_entity.pdbx_description
1 polymer ?
#
loop_
_entity_poly.entity_id
_entity_poly.type
_entity_poly.pdbx_seq_one_letter_code
_entity_poly.pdbx_strand_id
1 'polypeptide(L)'
;LAEYCTSGKELQPAENSSYFGLLKSATDAKEVLEFLPSISRTKQDRHLYTLPALKTLFELQKSGKSTLRSDQIVRHPRFAELCENIQIGYKLDHDNVQQLVELLEFVSQHKVNDRTVMNIYGKLLQNVFAALERDLDHLPFKMLDYVLKKVLDKNLEHYPMFYHEPFLKRCAQYAVDNDIGLLNALYMLKKMNKISFLHIPLLDYIASHGSKLSLIPTSGIITIVAGFSNANYIPSNWDTVKEEILRNSSIKNPSIPWIRYNLELLSLDIFNAKLLTHWLDPQLLEASMSRNVLMDYLQLTELGQTLRLLYSERYQGPYPAKHYQEKSVTLMLQNNDHPLLKPLEYAFGGEEYINTQVVTDYGHVLDHVIVFDADGKAVKARVAAPETGSAVRLEDIRQLGSKSVAVLYLPKSCYAINVNRLRGRFVLHIKTIQALGVPTVTISPLIWSNLPENERIPFLQREITQALRQQV
;
A
#
# COMPACT_ATOMS: atom_id res chain seq x y z
N LEU A 1 -21.01 -3.08 -30.61
CA LEU A 1 -21.01 -4.56 -30.63
C LEU A 1 -21.35 -5.16 -32.01
N ALA A 2 -21.27 -4.41 -33.13
CA ALA A 2 -21.73 -4.92 -34.43
C ALA A 2 -20.87 -4.56 -35.67
N GLU A 3 -19.59 -4.19 -35.53
CA GLU A 3 -18.74 -3.81 -36.69
C GLU A 3 -17.44 -4.62 -36.87
N TYR A 4 -17.23 -5.70 -36.12
CA TYR A 4 -16.06 -6.58 -36.30
C TYR A 4 -16.43 -8.06 -36.48
N CYS A 5 -17.56 -8.34 -37.13
CA CYS A 5 -17.89 -9.69 -37.60
C CYS A 5 -17.60 -9.80 -39.09
N THR A 6 -16.31 -9.83 -39.46
CA THR A 6 -15.90 -10.47 -40.72
C THR A 6 -15.51 -11.90 -40.41
N SER A 7 -16.20 -12.83 -41.08
CA SER A 7 -15.90 -14.25 -41.17
C SER A 7 -14.46 -14.47 -41.65
N GLY A 8 -13.51 -14.48 -40.71
CA GLY A 8 -12.15 -14.94 -40.97
C GLY A 8 -12.19 -16.42 -41.31
N LYS A 9 -11.92 -16.77 -42.57
CA LYS A 9 -11.63 -18.16 -42.96
C LYS A 9 -10.42 -18.63 -42.14
N GLU A 10 -10.56 -19.73 -41.42
CA GLU A 10 -9.42 -20.39 -40.79
C GLU A 10 -8.39 -20.73 -41.87
N LEU A 11 -7.21 -20.10 -41.79
CA LEU A 11 -6.06 -20.53 -42.59
C LEU A 11 -5.53 -21.81 -41.94
N GLN A 12 -5.93 -22.96 -42.49
CA GLN A 12 -5.27 -24.20 -42.14
C GLN A 12 -3.83 -24.15 -42.64
N PRO A 13 -2.85 -24.59 -41.83
CA PRO A 13 -1.48 -24.72 -42.30
C PRO A 13 -1.48 -25.61 -43.55
N ALA A 14 -0.74 -25.23 -44.59
CA ALA A 14 -0.43 -26.15 -45.69
C ALA A 14 0.14 -27.46 -45.11
N GLU A 15 -0.06 -28.60 -45.79
CA GLU A 15 0.16 -29.97 -45.28
C GLU A 15 1.52 -30.26 -44.61
N ASN A 16 2.49 -29.34 -44.67
CA ASN A 16 3.82 -29.42 -44.03
C ASN A 16 4.20 -28.24 -43.10
N SER A 17 3.29 -27.30 -42.78
CA SER A 17 3.59 -26.14 -41.90
C SER A 17 3.04 -26.36 -40.48
N SER A 18 3.88 -26.21 -39.46
CA SER A 18 3.38 -26.17 -38.07
C SER A 18 2.80 -24.79 -37.76
N TYR A 19 1.76 -24.72 -36.92
CA TYR A 19 1.24 -23.43 -36.41
C TYR A 19 2.32 -22.54 -35.80
N PHE A 20 3.35 -23.15 -35.21
CA PHE A 20 4.51 -22.44 -34.69
C PHE A 20 5.34 -21.75 -35.79
N GLY A 21 5.41 -22.35 -36.98
CA GLY A 21 5.99 -21.74 -38.18
C GLY A 21 5.21 -20.50 -38.62
N LEU A 22 3.87 -20.57 -38.63
CA LEU A 22 2.99 -19.44 -38.97
C LEU A 22 3.15 -18.26 -38.00
N LEU A 23 3.20 -18.54 -36.70
CA LEU A 23 3.45 -17.51 -35.68
C LEU A 23 4.84 -16.86 -35.84
N LYS A 24 5.87 -17.65 -36.15
CA LYS A 24 7.21 -17.11 -36.40
C LYS A 24 7.32 -16.27 -37.67
N SER A 25 6.52 -16.58 -38.68
CA SER A 25 6.50 -15.82 -39.94
C SER A 25 5.58 -14.61 -39.92
N ALA A 26 4.77 -14.43 -38.86
CA ALA A 26 3.84 -13.31 -38.77
C ALA A 26 4.61 -11.98 -38.76
N THR A 27 4.17 -11.05 -39.61
CA THR A 27 4.74 -9.71 -39.74
C THR A 27 3.80 -8.63 -39.21
N ASP A 28 2.55 -8.99 -38.91
CA ASP A 28 1.53 -8.11 -38.34
C ASP A 28 0.73 -8.80 -37.23
N ALA A 29 0.35 -8.06 -36.17
CA ALA A 29 -0.44 -8.60 -35.07
C ALA A 29 -1.82 -9.13 -35.52
N LYS A 30 -2.39 -8.58 -36.59
CA LYS A 30 -3.63 -9.07 -37.21
C LYS A 30 -3.47 -10.49 -37.73
N GLU A 31 -2.34 -10.79 -38.40
CA GLU A 31 -2.03 -12.13 -38.92
C GLU A 31 -1.99 -13.14 -37.78
N VAL A 32 -1.38 -12.76 -36.65
CA VAL A 32 -1.34 -13.65 -35.47
C VAL A 32 -2.74 -13.96 -34.97
N LEU A 33 -3.65 -13.00 -34.88
CA LEU A 33 -5.04 -13.24 -34.45
C LEU A 33 -5.84 -14.08 -35.44
N GLU A 34 -5.51 -14.00 -36.73
CA GLU A 34 -6.15 -14.78 -37.81
C GLU A 34 -5.59 -16.20 -37.92
N PHE A 35 -4.32 -16.42 -37.59
CA PHE A 35 -3.66 -17.74 -37.56
C PHE A 35 -4.06 -18.60 -36.37
N LEU A 36 -4.82 -18.06 -35.41
CA LEU A 36 -5.24 -18.82 -34.24
C LEU A 36 -6.30 -19.86 -34.61
N PRO A 37 -6.04 -21.16 -34.36
CA PRO A 37 -7.08 -22.16 -34.50
C PRO A 37 -8.18 -21.91 -33.47
N SER A 38 -9.41 -22.35 -33.77
CA SER A 38 -10.46 -22.45 -32.75
C SER A 38 -9.98 -23.28 -31.55
N ILE A 39 -9.99 -22.65 -30.37
CA ILE A 39 -9.47 -23.22 -29.12
C ILE A 39 -10.62 -23.97 -28.43
N SER A 40 -10.85 -25.22 -28.84
CA SER A 40 -11.82 -26.10 -28.17
C SER A 40 -11.38 -26.45 -26.74
N ARG A 41 -12.34 -26.53 -25.82
CA ARG A 41 -12.20 -26.90 -24.39
C ARG A 41 -11.57 -28.28 -24.13
N THR A 42 -11.30 -29.09 -25.15
CA THR A 42 -10.77 -30.45 -25.03
C THR A 42 -9.36 -30.70 -25.56
N LYS A 43 -8.70 -29.75 -26.25
CA LYS A 43 -7.35 -29.98 -26.82
C LYS A 43 -6.25 -29.95 -25.74
N GLN A 44 -5.38 -30.97 -25.71
CA GLN A 44 -4.24 -31.09 -24.78
C GLN A 44 -3.11 -30.07 -25.05
N ASP A 45 -2.98 -29.60 -26.29
CA ASP A 45 -1.84 -28.77 -26.74
C ASP A 45 -2.06 -27.25 -26.65
N ARG A 46 -3.10 -26.77 -25.94
CA ARG A 46 -3.44 -25.32 -25.90
C ARG A 46 -2.25 -24.44 -25.53
N HIS A 47 -1.50 -24.86 -24.52
CA HIS A 47 -0.37 -24.14 -23.98
C HIS A 47 0.76 -23.93 -25.00
N LEU A 48 0.92 -24.85 -25.98
CA LEU A 48 1.94 -24.77 -27.02
C LEU A 48 1.68 -23.64 -28.04
N TYR A 49 0.44 -23.16 -28.14
CA TYR A 49 0.06 -22.12 -29.11
C TYR A 49 -0.30 -20.80 -28.44
N THR A 50 -0.96 -20.83 -27.27
CA THR A 50 -1.47 -19.62 -26.62
C THR A 50 -0.34 -18.66 -26.20
N LEU A 51 0.73 -19.18 -25.59
CA LEU A 51 1.84 -18.35 -25.12
C LEU A 51 2.69 -17.81 -26.26
N PRO A 52 3.14 -18.63 -27.23
CA PRO A 52 3.82 -18.10 -28.41
C PRO A 52 2.98 -17.09 -29.18
N ALA A 53 1.68 -17.30 -29.33
CA ALA A 53 0.82 -16.33 -30.02
C ALA A 53 0.72 -15.01 -29.26
N LEU A 54 0.52 -15.04 -27.94
CA LEU A 54 0.56 -13.82 -27.11
C LEU A 54 1.91 -13.12 -27.23
N LYS A 55 3.01 -13.86 -27.16
CA LYS A 55 4.37 -13.31 -27.33
C LYS A 55 4.54 -12.63 -28.69
N THR A 56 4.21 -13.30 -29.78
CA THR A 56 4.34 -12.75 -31.13
C THR A 56 3.45 -11.52 -31.30
N LEU A 57 2.20 -11.53 -30.81
CA LEU A 57 1.33 -10.35 -30.79
C LEU A 57 2.03 -9.17 -30.11
N PHE A 58 2.71 -9.42 -29.01
CA PHE A 58 3.35 -8.39 -28.19
C PHE A 58 4.64 -7.86 -28.83
N GLU A 59 5.48 -8.74 -29.39
CA GLU A 59 6.69 -8.34 -30.09
C GLU A 59 6.37 -7.49 -31.33
N LEU A 60 5.34 -7.87 -32.09
CA LEU A 60 4.88 -7.14 -33.25
C LEU A 60 4.31 -5.77 -32.85
N GLN A 61 3.50 -5.71 -31.80
CA GLN A 61 2.94 -4.45 -31.32
C GLN A 61 4.03 -3.51 -30.74
N LYS A 62 4.98 -4.05 -29.96
CA LYS A 62 6.11 -3.28 -29.41
C LYS A 62 7.06 -2.75 -30.49
N SER A 63 7.26 -3.50 -31.57
CA SER A 63 8.09 -3.09 -32.70
C SER A 63 7.38 -2.15 -33.68
N GLY A 64 6.13 -1.76 -33.41
CA GLY A 64 5.32 -0.91 -34.30
C GLY A 64 4.83 -1.64 -35.55
N LYS A 65 4.96 -2.96 -35.60
CA LYS A 65 4.55 -3.84 -36.70
C LYS A 65 3.14 -4.39 -36.46
N SER A 66 2.18 -3.48 -36.34
CA SER A 66 0.77 -3.83 -36.14
C SER A 66 -0.14 -2.81 -36.80
N THR A 67 -0.94 -3.26 -37.76
CA THR A 67 -2.04 -2.49 -38.34
C THR A 67 -3.19 -2.31 -37.35
N LEU A 68 -3.30 -3.18 -36.34
CA LEU A 68 -4.26 -3.04 -35.25
C LEU A 68 -3.71 -2.13 -34.15
N ARG A 69 -4.55 -1.20 -33.69
CA ARG A 69 -4.29 -0.46 -32.47
C ARG A 69 -4.44 -1.37 -31.25
N SER A 70 -3.77 -1.01 -30.16
CA SER A 70 -3.87 -1.68 -28.86
C SER A 70 -5.31 -1.95 -28.40
N ASP A 71 -6.21 -0.98 -28.53
CA ASP A 71 -7.62 -1.14 -28.16
C ASP A 71 -8.38 -2.11 -29.07
N GLN A 72 -7.98 -2.23 -30.33
CA GLN A 72 -8.57 -3.14 -31.30
C GLN A 72 -8.13 -4.59 -31.07
N ILE A 73 -6.85 -4.82 -30.76
CA ILE A 73 -6.32 -6.15 -30.39
C ILE A 73 -7.07 -6.67 -29.17
N VAL A 74 -7.20 -5.83 -28.14
CA VAL A 74 -7.72 -6.27 -26.85
C VAL A 74 -9.24 -6.50 -26.87
N ARG A 75 -9.94 -5.83 -27.78
CA ARG A 75 -11.37 -6.07 -28.05
C ARG A 75 -11.61 -7.21 -29.04
N HIS A 76 -10.55 -7.79 -29.61
CA HIS A 76 -10.69 -8.86 -30.59
C HIS A 76 -11.15 -10.16 -29.92
N PRO A 77 -12.20 -10.85 -30.43
CA PRO A 77 -12.73 -12.07 -29.81
C PRO A 77 -11.67 -13.18 -29.63
N ARG A 78 -10.74 -13.31 -30.59
CA ARG A 78 -9.63 -14.28 -30.48
C ARG A 78 -8.63 -13.95 -29.39
N PHE A 79 -8.44 -12.66 -29.08
CA PHE A 79 -7.60 -12.26 -27.96
C PHE A 79 -8.23 -12.64 -26.62
N ALA A 80 -9.55 -12.42 -26.48
CA ALA A 80 -10.29 -12.90 -25.31
C ALA A 80 -10.19 -14.42 -25.15
N GLU A 81 -10.36 -15.16 -26.25
CA GLU A 81 -10.25 -16.63 -26.28
C GLU A 81 -8.84 -17.10 -25.84
N LEU A 82 -7.77 -16.41 -26.24
CA LEU A 82 -6.40 -16.68 -25.79
C LEU A 82 -6.25 -16.49 -24.28
N CYS A 83 -6.72 -15.35 -23.75
CA CYS A 83 -6.60 -15.02 -22.34
C CYS A 83 -7.44 -15.94 -21.44
N GLU A 84 -8.61 -16.38 -21.89
CA GLU A 84 -9.48 -17.30 -21.13
C GLU A 84 -8.93 -18.73 -21.11
N ASN A 85 -8.31 -19.18 -22.20
CA ASN A 85 -7.87 -20.55 -22.38
C ASN A 85 -6.39 -20.80 -22.06
N ILE A 86 -5.65 -19.79 -21.61
CA ILE A 86 -4.25 -19.96 -21.21
C ILE A 86 -4.16 -20.93 -20.03
N GLN A 87 -3.60 -22.11 -20.28
CA GLN A 87 -3.23 -23.06 -19.23
C GLN A 87 -1.71 -23.17 -19.24
N ILE A 88 -1.05 -22.73 -18.18
CA ILE A 88 0.41 -22.88 -18.05
C ILE A 88 0.66 -24.23 -17.38
N GLY A 89 0.58 -25.29 -18.19
CA GLY A 89 0.64 -26.70 -17.74
C GLY A 89 2.05 -27.27 -17.61
N TYR A 90 3.07 -26.57 -18.08
CA TYR A 90 4.47 -27.01 -18.02
C TYR A 90 5.16 -26.51 -16.74
N LYS A 91 6.23 -27.21 -16.32
CA LYS A 91 7.11 -26.77 -15.22
C LYS A 91 7.78 -25.46 -15.61
N LEU A 92 7.69 -24.43 -14.76
CA LEU A 92 8.37 -23.17 -15.00
C LEU A 92 9.90 -23.35 -15.05
N ASP A 93 10.49 -22.94 -16.18
CA ASP A 93 11.93 -22.77 -16.37
C ASP A 93 12.25 -21.30 -16.65
N HIS A 94 13.52 -21.00 -16.92
CA HIS A 94 13.96 -19.63 -17.15
C HIS A 94 13.21 -18.95 -18.31
N ASP A 95 13.05 -19.65 -19.43
CA ASP A 95 12.49 -19.09 -20.66
C ASP A 95 10.98 -18.88 -20.53
N ASN A 96 10.31 -19.74 -19.80
CA ASN A 96 8.88 -19.62 -19.61
C ASN A 96 8.52 -18.58 -18.54
N VAL A 97 9.32 -18.41 -17.49
CA VAL A 97 9.14 -17.29 -16.54
C VAL A 97 9.33 -15.95 -17.24
N GLN A 98 10.34 -15.84 -18.11
CA GLN A 98 10.57 -14.63 -18.88
C GLN A 98 9.36 -14.29 -19.76
N GLN A 99 8.77 -15.29 -20.42
CA GLN A 99 7.53 -15.11 -21.18
C GLN A 99 6.38 -14.61 -20.29
N LEU A 100 6.17 -15.20 -19.11
CA LEU A 100 5.13 -14.74 -18.18
C LEU A 100 5.35 -13.29 -17.73
N VAL A 101 6.60 -12.88 -17.49
CA VAL A 101 6.93 -11.50 -17.17
C VAL A 101 6.61 -10.55 -18.33
N GLU A 102 6.91 -10.94 -19.57
CA GLU A 102 6.56 -10.16 -20.76
C GLU A 102 5.04 -9.98 -20.90
N LEU A 103 4.25 -11.01 -20.56
CA LEU A 103 2.79 -10.87 -20.47
C LEU A 103 2.38 -9.84 -19.40
N LEU A 104 2.97 -9.91 -18.21
CA LEU A 104 2.70 -8.94 -17.13
C LEU A 104 3.03 -7.50 -17.55
N GLU A 105 4.11 -7.32 -18.31
CA GLU A 105 4.48 -6.01 -18.86
C GLU A 105 3.49 -5.52 -19.90
N PHE A 106 3.06 -6.38 -20.82
CA PHE A 106 2.07 -6.03 -21.83
C PHE A 106 0.77 -5.55 -21.19
N VAL A 107 0.19 -6.33 -20.27
CA VAL A 107 -1.06 -5.98 -19.58
C VAL A 107 -0.94 -4.61 -18.89
N SER A 108 0.23 -4.32 -18.33
CA SER A 108 0.48 -3.05 -17.65
C SER A 108 0.63 -1.85 -18.59
N GLN A 109 1.13 -2.02 -19.81
CA GLN A 109 1.31 -0.91 -20.75
C GLN A 109 -0.01 -0.50 -21.42
N HIS A 110 -0.95 -1.43 -21.48
CA HIS A 110 -2.24 -1.25 -22.10
C HIS A 110 -3.21 -0.68 -21.06
N LYS A 111 -3.26 0.67 -20.97
CA LYS A 111 -4.18 1.44 -20.12
C LYS A 111 -5.63 1.25 -20.59
N VAL A 112 -6.19 0.06 -20.41
CA VAL A 112 -7.55 -0.20 -20.84
C VAL A 112 -8.51 0.03 -19.68
N ASN A 113 -9.19 1.17 -19.70
CA ASN A 113 -10.24 1.52 -18.74
C ASN A 113 -11.58 0.79 -19.01
N ASP A 114 -11.60 -0.16 -19.95
CA ASP A 114 -12.80 -0.92 -20.32
C ASP A 114 -12.98 -2.12 -19.38
N ARG A 115 -14.13 -2.15 -18.68
CA ARG A 115 -14.45 -3.19 -17.69
C ARG A 115 -14.40 -4.62 -18.27
N THR A 116 -14.76 -4.77 -19.55
CA THR A 116 -14.73 -6.07 -20.24
C THR A 116 -13.29 -6.56 -20.42
N VAL A 117 -12.41 -5.63 -20.77
CA VAL A 117 -10.99 -5.89 -20.94
C VAL A 117 -10.30 -6.17 -19.61
N MET A 118 -10.68 -5.47 -18.54
CA MET A 118 -10.19 -5.74 -17.19
C MET A 118 -10.50 -7.19 -16.75
N ASN A 119 -11.67 -7.73 -17.14
CA ASN A 119 -12.03 -9.12 -16.83
C ASN A 119 -11.16 -10.13 -17.61
N ILE A 120 -10.90 -9.87 -18.89
CA ILE A 120 -10.06 -10.71 -19.75
C ILE A 120 -8.62 -10.75 -19.21
N TYR A 121 -8.05 -9.58 -18.88
CA TYR A 121 -6.73 -9.50 -18.25
C TYR A 121 -6.70 -10.10 -16.85
N GLY A 122 -7.76 -9.93 -16.07
CA GLY A 122 -7.89 -10.55 -14.75
C GLY A 122 -7.77 -12.07 -14.83
N LYS A 123 -8.39 -12.70 -15.84
CA LYS A 123 -8.30 -14.16 -16.02
C LYS A 123 -6.90 -14.61 -16.45
N LEU A 124 -6.27 -13.89 -17.37
CA LEU A 124 -4.87 -14.13 -17.77
C LEU A 124 -3.94 -14.04 -16.55
N LEU A 125 -4.04 -12.97 -15.75
CA LEU A 125 -3.23 -12.77 -14.56
C LEU A 125 -3.44 -13.86 -13.51
N GLN A 126 -4.68 -14.29 -13.26
CA GLN A 126 -4.97 -15.41 -12.37
C GLN A 126 -4.23 -16.69 -12.82
N ASN A 127 -4.25 -16.99 -14.11
CA ASN A 127 -3.58 -18.18 -14.62
C ASN A 127 -2.04 -18.06 -14.51
N VAL A 128 -1.49 -16.86 -14.75
CA VAL A 128 -0.06 -16.57 -14.55
C VAL A 128 0.34 -16.77 -13.09
N PHE A 129 -0.41 -16.19 -12.13
CA PHE A 129 -0.11 -16.33 -10.71
C PHE A 129 -0.26 -17.78 -10.23
N ALA A 130 -1.28 -18.51 -10.69
CA ALA A 130 -1.44 -19.93 -10.37
C ALA A 130 -0.24 -20.78 -10.83
N ALA A 131 0.32 -20.48 -11.99
CA ALA A 131 1.51 -21.16 -12.49
C ALA A 131 2.77 -20.80 -11.68
N LEU A 132 2.93 -19.50 -11.38
CA LEU A 132 4.03 -19.01 -10.56
C LEU A 132 4.00 -19.62 -9.16
N GLU A 133 2.83 -19.78 -8.54
CA GLU A 133 2.67 -20.39 -7.23
C GLU A 133 3.01 -21.88 -7.22
N ARG A 134 2.57 -22.63 -8.23
CA ARG A 134 2.81 -24.08 -8.33
C ARG A 134 4.30 -24.41 -8.37
N ASP A 135 5.07 -23.66 -9.16
CA ASP A 135 6.47 -23.98 -9.44
C ASP A 135 7.46 -23.07 -8.70
N LEU A 136 6.97 -22.21 -7.79
CA LEU A 136 7.77 -21.17 -7.12
C LEU A 136 9.02 -21.72 -6.45
N ASP A 137 8.89 -22.87 -5.78
CA ASP A 137 9.97 -23.51 -5.01
C ASP A 137 11.08 -24.10 -5.89
N HIS A 138 10.83 -24.22 -7.19
CA HIS A 138 11.81 -24.68 -8.16
C HIS A 138 12.56 -23.52 -8.83
N LEU A 139 12.16 -22.27 -8.58
CA LEU A 139 12.78 -21.11 -9.19
C LEU A 139 13.99 -20.64 -8.38
N PRO A 140 15.12 -20.30 -9.03
CA PRO A 140 16.21 -19.61 -8.36
C PRO A 140 15.73 -18.27 -7.77
N PHE A 141 16.23 -17.90 -6.59
CA PHE A 141 15.85 -16.65 -5.92
C PHE A 141 15.96 -15.41 -6.83
N LYS A 142 17.00 -15.33 -7.67
CA LYS A 142 17.19 -14.21 -8.61
C LYS A 142 16.00 -14.06 -9.58
N MET A 143 15.42 -15.18 -10.02
CA MET A 143 14.26 -15.18 -10.91
C MET A 143 13.00 -14.76 -10.14
N LEU A 144 12.79 -15.33 -8.94
CA LEU A 144 11.70 -14.91 -8.06
C LEU A 144 11.75 -13.40 -7.76
N ASP A 145 12.94 -12.88 -7.44
CA ASP A 145 13.18 -11.47 -7.16
C ASP A 145 12.81 -10.57 -8.36
N TYR A 146 13.17 -11.02 -9.56
CA TYR A 146 12.85 -10.35 -10.81
C TYR A 146 11.35 -10.32 -11.09
N VAL A 147 10.67 -11.47 -11.00
CA VAL A 147 9.21 -11.57 -11.20
C VAL A 147 8.48 -10.67 -10.19
N LEU A 148 8.83 -10.80 -8.91
CA LEU A 148 8.23 -10.00 -7.85
C LEU A 148 8.44 -8.51 -8.08
N LYS A 149 9.64 -8.09 -8.48
CA LYS A 149 9.91 -6.69 -8.85
C LYS A 149 8.96 -6.21 -9.95
N LYS A 150 8.75 -7.02 -10.99
CA LYS A 150 7.89 -6.65 -12.13
C LYS A 150 6.43 -6.51 -11.73
N VAL A 151 5.94 -7.36 -10.84
CA VAL A 151 4.60 -7.26 -10.26
C VAL A 151 4.46 -6.00 -9.40
N LEU A 152 5.43 -5.71 -8.52
CA LEU A 152 5.37 -4.58 -7.59
C LEU A 152 5.76 -3.22 -8.18
N ASP A 153 6.37 -3.20 -9.36
CA ASP A 153 6.55 -1.97 -10.14
C ASP A 153 5.24 -1.51 -10.77
N LYS A 154 4.19 -2.35 -10.74
CA LYS A 154 2.84 -1.92 -11.06
C LYS A 154 2.31 -1.16 -9.85
N ASN A 155 1.82 0.05 -10.08
CA ASN A 155 1.14 0.80 -9.03
C ASN A 155 -0.14 0.03 -8.66
N LEU A 156 -0.07 -0.82 -7.62
CA LEU A 156 -1.14 -1.76 -7.27
C LEU A 156 -2.44 -1.05 -6.85
N GLU A 157 -2.36 0.22 -6.47
CA GLU A 157 -3.56 1.05 -6.23
C GLU A 157 -4.27 1.41 -7.54
N HIS A 158 -3.50 1.71 -8.59
CA HIS A 158 -4.04 2.04 -9.91
C HIS A 158 -4.35 0.78 -10.74
N TYR A 159 -3.65 -0.32 -10.48
CA TYR A 159 -3.77 -1.60 -11.17
C TYR A 159 -4.00 -2.75 -10.18
N PRO A 160 -5.17 -2.79 -9.52
CA PRO A 160 -5.46 -3.76 -8.45
C PRO A 160 -5.44 -5.21 -8.91
N MET A 161 -5.59 -5.49 -10.21
CA MET A 161 -5.51 -6.85 -10.75
C MET A 161 -4.11 -7.50 -10.60
N PHE A 162 -3.05 -6.70 -10.38
CA PHE A 162 -1.70 -7.21 -10.14
C PHE A 162 -1.45 -7.55 -8.67
N TYR A 163 -2.36 -7.15 -7.77
CA TYR A 163 -2.30 -7.59 -6.38
C TYR A 163 -2.82 -9.03 -6.27
N HIS A 164 -1.92 -9.97 -6.01
CA HIS A 164 -2.24 -11.38 -5.77
C HIS A 164 -1.66 -11.84 -4.44
N GLU A 165 -2.48 -11.81 -3.39
CA GLU A 165 -2.04 -12.09 -2.03
C GLU A 165 -1.41 -13.47 -1.83
N PRO A 166 -1.98 -14.59 -2.33
CA PRO A 166 -1.36 -15.91 -2.19
C PRO A 166 0.06 -15.98 -2.78
N PHE A 167 0.27 -15.36 -3.95
CA PHE A 167 1.57 -15.28 -4.61
C PHE A 167 2.56 -14.47 -3.78
N LEU A 168 2.17 -13.28 -3.31
CA LEU A 168 3.03 -12.42 -2.47
C LEU A 168 3.40 -13.11 -1.15
N LYS A 169 2.45 -13.80 -0.52
CA LYS A 169 2.66 -14.59 0.67
C LYS A 169 3.63 -15.74 0.40
N ARG A 170 3.47 -16.50 -0.69
CA ARG A 170 4.38 -17.58 -1.06
C ARG A 170 5.79 -17.07 -1.34
N CYS A 171 5.95 -15.91 -2.01
CA CYS A 171 7.25 -15.27 -2.20
C CYS A 171 7.95 -14.94 -0.89
N ALA A 172 7.23 -14.38 0.09
CA ALA A 172 7.78 -14.07 1.40
C ALA A 172 8.12 -15.34 2.19
N GLN A 173 7.27 -16.36 2.11
CA GLN A 173 7.47 -17.65 2.77
C GLN A 173 8.64 -18.43 2.16
N TYR A 174 8.88 -18.32 0.84
CA TYR A 174 10.04 -18.93 0.17
C TYR A 174 11.37 -18.53 0.82
N ALA A 175 11.48 -17.28 1.26
CA ALA A 175 12.68 -16.79 1.95
C ALA A 175 12.96 -17.52 3.26
N VAL A 176 11.89 -17.89 3.98
CA VAL A 176 11.95 -18.61 5.25
C VAL A 176 12.20 -20.09 5.00
N ASP A 177 11.43 -20.71 4.10
CA ASP A 177 11.49 -22.15 3.84
C ASP A 177 12.84 -22.60 3.26
N ASN A 178 13.48 -21.75 2.44
CA ASN A 178 14.72 -22.08 1.73
C ASN A 178 15.98 -21.46 2.36
N ASP A 179 15.86 -20.80 3.53
CA ASP A 179 16.96 -20.11 4.21
C ASP A 179 17.86 -19.30 3.25
N ILE A 180 17.25 -18.34 2.53
CA ILE A 180 17.93 -17.63 1.43
C ILE A 180 19.04 -16.67 1.90
N GLY A 181 19.25 -16.56 3.20
CA GLY A 181 20.19 -15.67 3.86
C GLY A 181 19.64 -14.26 4.09
N LEU A 182 20.21 -13.59 5.09
CA LEU A 182 19.77 -12.26 5.55
C LEU A 182 19.70 -11.21 4.43
N LEU A 183 20.72 -11.10 3.57
CA LEU A 183 20.75 -10.07 2.51
C LEU A 183 19.60 -10.24 1.50
N ASN A 184 19.33 -11.48 1.09
CA ASN A 184 18.23 -11.78 0.16
C ASN A 184 16.87 -11.58 0.82
N ALA A 185 16.73 -11.95 2.09
CA ALA A 185 15.52 -11.66 2.88
C ALA A 185 15.28 -10.15 3.02
N LEU A 186 16.33 -9.33 3.14
CA LEU A 186 16.21 -7.87 3.15
C LEU A 186 15.78 -7.31 1.79
N TYR A 187 16.27 -7.86 0.68
CA TYR A 187 15.77 -7.50 -0.65
C TYR A 187 14.28 -7.82 -0.83
N MET A 188 13.84 -8.97 -0.30
CA MET A 188 12.44 -9.36 -0.26
C MET A 188 11.62 -8.41 0.62
N LEU A 189 12.06 -8.16 1.86
CA LEU A 189 11.38 -7.25 2.79
C LEU A 189 11.26 -5.84 2.24
N LYS A 190 12.31 -5.32 1.57
CA LYS A 190 12.27 -4.00 0.92
C LYS A 190 11.15 -3.89 -0.10
N LYS A 191 10.91 -4.96 -0.87
CA LYS A 191 9.82 -5.03 -1.84
C LYS A 191 8.45 -5.07 -1.15
N MET A 192 8.31 -5.88 -0.10
CA MET A 192 7.06 -5.94 0.69
C MET A 192 6.73 -4.60 1.36
N ASN A 193 7.74 -3.90 1.89
CA ASN A 193 7.60 -2.57 2.48
C ASN A 193 7.11 -1.50 1.49
N LYS A 194 7.46 -1.61 0.19
CA LYS A 194 7.00 -0.69 -0.85
C LYS A 194 5.48 -0.61 -0.93
N ILE A 195 4.82 -1.75 -0.71
CA ILE A 195 3.36 -1.88 -0.77
C ILE A 195 2.72 -2.09 0.62
N SER A 196 3.51 -2.00 1.70
CA SER A 196 3.07 -2.29 3.07
C SER A 196 2.44 -3.68 3.23
N PHE A 197 2.99 -4.69 2.55
CA PHE A 197 2.60 -6.09 2.70
C PHE A 197 3.27 -6.69 3.93
N LEU A 198 2.50 -7.29 4.82
CA LEU A 198 3.01 -7.86 6.07
C LEU A 198 3.18 -9.37 5.96
N HIS A 199 4.36 -9.84 6.38
CA HIS A 199 4.64 -11.26 6.53
C HIS A 199 5.45 -11.49 7.81
N ILE A 200 4.76 -11.83 8.91
CA ILE A 200 5.39 -12.01 10.23
C ILE A 200 6.51 -13.06 10.21
N PRO A 201 6.36 -14.24 9.56
CA PRO A 201 7.45 -15.22 9.51
C PRO A 201 8.73 -14.69 8.84
N LEU A 202 8.62 -13.78 7.86
CA LEU A 202 9.79 -13.16 7.22
C LEU A 202 10.47 -12.18 8.19
N LEU A 203 9.69 -11.45 8.99
CA LEU A 203 10.24 -10.56 10.02
C LEU A 203 10.92 -11.36 11.13
N ASP A 204 10.33 -12.47 11.57
CA ASP A 204 10.95 -13.37 12.55
C ASP A 204 12.23 -14.02 12.02
N TYR A 205 12.25 -14.41 10.74
CA TYR A 205 13.45 -14.90 10.07
C TYR A 205 14.57 -13.84 10.04
N ILE A 206 14.23 -12.58 9.77
CA ILE A 206 15.22 -11.49 9.82
C ILE A 206 15.66 -11.21 11.27
N ALA A 207 14.73 -11.25 12.22
CA ALA A 207 14.99 -11.05 13.64
C ALA A 207 15.94 -12.13 14.19
N SER A 208 15.79 -13.39 13.79
CA SER A 208 16.65 -14.50 14.22
C SER A 208 18.12 -14.30 13.81
N HIS A 209 18.38 -13.46 12.80
CA HIS A 209 19.71 -13.02 12.39
C HIS A 209 20.21 -11.77 13.13
N GLY A 210 19.57 -11.38 14.23
CA GLY A 210 19.80 -10.14 15.00
C GLY A 210 21.29 -9.83 15.25
N SER A 211 22.09 -10.82 15.64
CA SER A 211 23.52 -10.64 15.90
C SER A 211 24.37 -10.26 14.68
N LYS A 212 23.84 -10.47 13.46
CA LYS A 212 24.52 -10.16 12.19
C LYS A 212 24.06 -8.84 11.59
N LEU A 213 23.16 -8.10 12.25
CA LEU A 213 22.62 -6.85 11.71
C LEU A 213 23.69 -5.75 11.59
N SER A 214 24.71 -5.72 12.45
CA SER A 214 25.87 -4.83 12.30
C SER A 214 26.65 -5.00 10.99
N LEU A 215 26.52 -6.14 10.31
CA LEU A 215 27.24 -6.42 9.05
C LEU A 215 26.48 -5.94 7.81
N ILE A 216 25.23 -5.48 7.95
CA ILE A 216 24.43 -5.08 6.80
C ILE A 216 24.60 -3.58 6.50
N PRO A 217 24.47 -3.16 5.23
CA PRO A 217 24.49 -1.75 4.88
C PRO A 217 23.37 -0.97 5.58
N THR A 218 23.57 0.34 5.74
CA THR A 218 22.58 1.28 6.29
C THR A 218 21.19 1.15 5.64
N SER A 219 21.13 0.89 4.33
CA SER A 219 19.86 0.67 3.61
C SER A 219 19.11 -0.58 4.08
N GLY A 220 19.83 -1.60 4.56
CA GLY A 220 19.28 -2.78 5.22
C GLY A 220 18.62 -2.42 6.56
N ILE A 221 19.29 -1.63 7.40
CA ILE A 221 18.73 -1.18 8.69
C ILE A 221 17.45 -0.37 8.49
N ILE A 222 17.42 0.56 7.53
CA ILE A 222 16.21 1.31 7.18
C ILE A 222 15.09 0.36 6.74
N THR A 223 15.41 -0.68 5.97
CA THR A 223 14.45 -1.69 5.53
C THR A 223 13.88 -2.48 6.70
N ILE A 224 14.70 -2.83 7.69
CA ILE A 224 14.30 -3.54 8.90
C ILE A 224 13.35 -2.68 9.74
N VAL A 225 13.74 -1.43 10.01
CA VAL A 225 12.95 -0.46 10.78
C VAL A 225 11.58 -0.24 10.11
N ALA A 226 11.57 -0.01 8.80
CA ALA A 226 10.32 0.11 8.04
C ALA A 226 9.47 -1.16 8.11
N GLY A 227 10.08 -2.35 8.08
CA GLY A 227 9.39 -3.64 8.18
C GLY A 227 8.66 -3.84 9.51
N PHE A 228 9.37 -3.68 10.62
CA PHE A 228 8.79 -3.79 11.96
C PHE A 228 7.78 -2.67 12.24
N SER A 229 8.07 -1.44 11.83
CA SER A 229 7.14 -0.31 11.99
C SER A 229 5.86 -0.53 11.16
N ASN A 230 5.97 -0.91 9.88
CA ASN A 230 4.79 -1.24 9.06
C ASN A 230 3.95 -2.36 9.70
N ALA A 231 4.59 -3.37 10.27
CA ALA A 231 3.91 -4.50 10.89
C ALA A 231 3.33 -4.21 12.28
N ASN A 232 3.73 -3.09 12.89
CA ASN A 232 3.53 -2.78 14.31
C ASN A 232 3.84 -4.01 15.17
N TYR A 233 5.01 -4.60 14.96
CA TYR A 233 5.38 -5.93 15.47
C TYR A 233 6.72 -5.90 16.20
N ILE A 234 6.78 -6.63 17.30
CA ILE A 234 7.94 -6.81 18.17
C ILE A 234 8.25 -8.32 18.21
N PRO A 235 9.39 -8.78 17.69
CA PRO A 235 9.77 -10.20 17.71
C PRO A 235 10.22 -10.64 19.11
N SER A 236 10.34 -11.95 19.32
CA SER A 236 10.71 -12.53 20.62
C SER A 236 12.10 -12.12 21.11
N ASN A 237 13.05 -11.86 20.20
CA ASN A 237 14.41 -11.40 20.51
C ASN A 237 14.61 -9.90 20.28
N TRP A 238 13.55 -9.11 20.51
CA TRP A 238 13.53 -7.68 20.18
C TRP A 238 14.66 -6.88 20.81
N ASP A 239 15.04 -7.13 22.06
CA ASP A 239 16.09 -6.35 22.72
C ASP A 239 17.41 -6.39 21.95
N THR A 240 17.82 -7.58 21.47
CA THR A 240 19.00 -7.74 20.62
C THR A 240 18.86 -6.97 19.30
N VAL A 241 17.71 -7.08 18.63
CA VAL A 241 17.45 -6.38 17.37
C VAL A 241 17.45 -4.85 17.58
N LYS A 242 16.84 -4.39 18.67
CA LYS A 242 16.73 -2.99 19.07
C LYS A 242 18.12 -2.38 19.31
N GLU A 243 18.98 -3.08 20.05
CA GLU A 243 20.37 -2.64 20.27
C GLU A 243 21.14 -2.51 18.96
N GLU A 244 21.02 -3.48 18.05
CA GLU A 244 21.73 -3.45 16.77
C GLU A 244 21.21 -2.35 15.84
N ILE A 245 19.89 -2.11 15.81
CA ILE A 245 19.33 -0.95 15.11
C ILE A 245 19.89 0.33 15.71
N LEU A 246 19.91 0.46 17.04
CA LEU A 246 20.39 1.67 17.71
C LEU A 246 21.86 1.96 17.36
N ARG A 247 22.73 0.95 17.40
CA ARG A 247 24.16 1.05 17.00
C ARG A 247 24.34 1.58 15.58
N ASN A 248 23.42 1.24 14.67
CA ASN A 248 23.49 1.62 13.25
C ASN A 248 22.55 2.77 12.86
N SER A 249 21.85 3.38 13.83
CA SER A 249 20.83 4.40 13.57
C SER A 249 21.37 5.82 13.34
N SER A 250 22.68 6.04 13.41
CA SER A 250 23.31 7.38 13.33
C SER A 250 23.42 7.95 11.91
N ILE A 251 22.36 7.82 11.12
CA ILE A 251 22.37 8.06 9.68
C ILE A 251 22.13 9.54 9.34
N LYS A 252 23.16 10.21 8.82
CA LYS A 252 23.16 11.67 8.52
C LYS A 252 23.16 12.01 7.03
N ASN A 253 22.86 11.04 6.16
CA ASN A 253 22.84 11.28 4.71
C ASN A 253 21.50 11.96 4.30
N PRO A 254 21.52 13.16 3.70
CA PRO A 254 20.31 13.92 3.33
C PRO A 254 19.51 13.34 2.15
N SER A 255 20.03 12.29 1.49
CA SER A 255 19.26 11.52 0.49
C SER A 255 18.24 10.57 1.12
N ILE A 256 18.35 10.31 2.42
CA ILE A 256 17.45 9.41 3.14
C ILE A 256 16.22 10.18 3.61
N PRO A 257 15.02 9.57 3.56
CA PRO A 257 13.80 10.17 4.12
C PRO A 257 13.87 10.16 5.65
N TRP A 258 14.71 11.03 6.22
CA TRP A 258 15.09 11.00 7.64
C TRP A 258 13.91 11.25 8.57
N ILE A 259 12.94 12.10 8.18
CA ILE A 259 11.75 12.38 9.00
C ILE A 259 10.96 11.09 9.20
N ARG A 260 10.63 10.41 8.09
CA ARG A 260 9.96 9.10 8.10
C ARG A 260 10.75 8.08 8.91
N TYR A 261 12.05 7.99 8.70
CA TYR A 261 12.90 7.03 9.41
C TYR A 261 12.87 7.27 10.93
N ASN A 262 12.92 8.52 11.38
CA ASN A 262 12.83 8.84 12.81
C ASN A 262 11.44 8.52 13.38
N LEU A 263 10.35 8.79 12.65
CA LEU A 263 9.00 8.38 13.06
C LEU A 263 8.88 6.85 13.19
N GLU A 264 9.44 6.10 12.25
CA GLU A 264 9.44 4.62 12.28
C GLU A 264 10.29 4.07 13.46
N LEU A 265 11.42 4.72 13.79
CA LEU A 265 12.19 4.40 15.00
C LEU A 265 11.37 4.67 16.28
N LEU A 266 10.75 5.84 16.38
CA LEU A 266 9.94 6.23 17.54
C LEU A 266 8.70 5.34 17.72
N SER A 267 8.10 4.85 16.62
CA SER A 267 6.98 3.90 16.72
C SER A 267 7.39 2.54 17.27
N LEU A 268 8.70 2.24 17.23
CA LEU A 268 9.31 1.03 17.75
C LEU A 268 9.99 1.27 19.11
N ASP A 269 9.74 2.42 19.75
CA ASP A 269 10.39 2.85 20.99
C ASP A 269 11.93 2.89 20.90
N ILE A 270 12.45 3.26 19.72
CA ILE A 270 13.87 3.51 19.50
C ILE A 270 14.09 5.02 19.44
N PHE A 271 14.58 5.59 20.53
CA PHE A 271 14.83 7.03 20.65
C PHE A 271 16.32 7.35 20.49
N ASN A 272 16.67 8.13 19.46
CA ASN A 272 18.03 8.61 19.23
C ASN A 272 18.08 10.15 19.27
N ALA A 273 18.29 10.70 20.47
CA ALA A 273 18.35 12.15 20.68
C ALA A 273 19.41 12.85 19.81
N LYS A 274 20.59 12.25 19.65
CA LYS A 274 21.69 12.84 18.88
C LYS A 274 21.34 12.99 17.41
N LEU A 275 20.65 12.00 16.84
CA LEU A 275 20.17 12.05 15.46
C LEU A 275 19.07 13.10 15.28
N LEU A 276 18.10 13.15 16.19
CA LEU A 276 17.01 14.11 16.18
C LEU A 276 17.52 15.55 16.29
N THR A 277 18.41 15.83 17.25
CA THR A 277 19.03 17.16 17.42
C THR A 277 19.83 17.58 16.20
N HIS A 278 20.48 16.64 15.50
CA HIS A 278 21.20 16.95 14.27
C HIS A 278 20.25 17.39 13.14
N TRP A 279 19.18 16.65 12.89
CA TRP A 279 18.27 16.95 11.79
C TRP A 279 17.31 18.11 12.06
N LEU A 280 16.96 18.34 13.33
CA LEU A 280 16.12 19.45 13.75
C LEU A 280 16.89 20.73 14.03
N ASP A 281 18.22 20.73 13.86
CA ASP A 281 19.00 21.96 13.80
C ASP A 281 18.37 22.91 12.76
N PRO A 282 18.09 24.19 13.10
CA PRO A 282 17.35 25.08 12.22
C PRO A 282 17.96 25.24 10.82
N GLN A 283 19.29 25.28 10.70
CA GLN A 283 19.95 25.47 9.41
C GLN A 283 19.86 24.21 8.56
N LEU A 284 20.10 23.04 9.15
CA LEU A 284 19.99 21.75 8.45
C LEU A 284 18.55 21.42 8.08
N LEU A 285 17.61 21.72 8.96
CA LEU A 285 16.19 21.52 8.72
C LEU A 285 15.72 22.34 7.52
N GLU A 286 16.04 23.63 7.49
CA GLU A 286 15.66 24.52 6.38
C GLU A 286 16.24 24.02 5.04
N ALA A 287 17.53 23.64 5.03
CA ALA A 287 18.16 23.05 3.86
C ALA A 287 17.47 21.76 3.39
N SER A 288 17.07 20.90 4.34
CA SER A 288 16.33 19.67 4.04
C SER A 288 14.93 19.93 3.48
N MET A 289 14.24 20.95 3.98
CA MET A 289 12.87 21.29 3.61
C MET A 289 12.75 22.14 2.34
N SER A 290 13.87 22.64 1.79
CA SER A 290 13.94 23.46 0.57
C SER A 290 13.27 22.83 -0.66
N ARG A 291 13.17 21.50 -0.73
CA ARG A 291 12.51 20.77 -1.84
C ARG A 291 10.99 20.91 -1.83
N ASN A 292 10.39 21.45 -0.76
CA ASN A 292 8.97 21.75 -0.61
C ASN A 292 8.04 20.56 -0.95
N VAL A 293 8.36 19.37 -0.46
CA VAL A 293 7.53 18.17 -0.67
C VAL A 293 6.42 18.16 0.37
N LEU A 294 5.16 18.10 -0.10
CA LEU A 294 3.95 18.10 0.75
C LEU A 294 4.06 17.13 1.95
N MET A 295 4.44 15.89 1.66
CA MET A 295 4.54 14.81 2.67
C MET A 295 5.56 15.11 3.77
N ASP A 296 6.61 15.88 3.48
CA ASP A 296 7.64 16.20 4.47
C ASP A 296 7.09 17.16 5.53
N TYR A 297 6.21 18.11 5.16
CA TYR A 297 5.56 19.01 6.13
C TYR A 297 4.64 18.24 7.09
N LEU A 298 3.84 17.30 6.55
CA LEU A 298 2.94 16.47 7.35
C LEU A 298 3.76 15.62 8.35
N GLN A 299 4.81 14.96 7.87
CA GLN A 299 5.67 14.11 8.70
C GLN A 299 6.50 14.91 9.71
N LEU A 300 6.97 16.10 9.36
CA LEU A 300 7.73 16.95 10.27
C LEU A 300 6.85 17.44 11.42
N THR A 301 5.59 17.76 11.10
CA THR A 301 4.59 18.12 12.11
C THR A 301 4.29 16.95 13.03
N GLU A 302 4.08 15.75 12.48
CA GLU A 302 3.90 14.49 13.23
C GLU A 302 5.10 14.19 14.15
N LEU A 303 6.33 14.44 13.66
CA LEU A 303 7.55 14.28 14.46
C LEU A 303 7.58 15.29 15.60
N GLY A 304 7.29 16.57 15.32
CA GLY A 304 7.22 17.61 16.34
C GLY A 304 6.18 17.30 17.43
N GLN A 305 4.98 16.84 17.04
CA GLN A 305 3.93 16.39 17.96
C GLN A 305 4.40 15.23 18.83
N THR A 306 5.01 14.21 18.21
CA THR A 306 5.56 13.05 18.90
C THR A 306 6.58 13.46 19.95
N LEU A 307 7.53 14.31 19.59
CA LEU A 307 8.58 14.75 20.50
C LEU A 307 8.01 15.56 21.67
N ARG A 308 7.07 16.48 21.42
CA ARG A 308 6.48 17.34 22.46
C ARG A 308 5.56 16.58 23.41
N LEU A 309 4.80 15.61 22.91
CA LEU A 309 3.73 14.97 23.67
C LEU A 309 4.13 13.65 24.30
N LEU A 310 5.06 12.91 23.67
CA LEU A 310 5.46 11.58 24.12
C LEU A 310 6.91 11.49 24.61
N TYR A 311 7.76 12.46 24.25
CA TYR A 311 9.19 12.44 24.56
C TYR A 311 9.72 13.74 25.16
N SER A 312 8.86 14.62 25.68
CA SER A 312 9.26 15.94 26.22
C SER A 312 10.27 15.86 27.36
N GLU A 313 10.19 14.83 28.19
CA GLU A 313 11.16 14.59 29.27
C GLU A 313 12.53 14.15 28.74
N ARG A 314 12.56 13.44 27.60
CA ARG A 314 13.76 12.83 27.02
C ARG A 314 14.43 13.70 25.94
N TYR A 315 13.67 14.55 25.27
CA TYR A 315 14.15 15.36 24.15
C TYR A 315 14.30 16.83 24.54
N GLN A 316 15.55 17.30 24.55
CA GLN A 316 15.92 18.68 24.92
C GLN A 316 16.46 19.49 23.73
N GLY A 317 16.30 18.98 22.51
CA GLY A 317 16.78 19.62 21.28
C GLY A 317 15.79 20.62 20.69
N PRO A 318 16.12 21.22 19.54
CA PRO A 318 15.24 22.14 18.82
C PRO A 318 13.99 21.43 18.28
N TYR A 319 12.88 22.14 18.25
CA TYR A 319 11.65 21.66 17.63
C TYR A 319 11.45 22.31 16.25
N PRO A 320 10.66 21.68 15.35
CA PRO A 320 10.25 22.34 14.12
C PRO A 320 9.61 23.70 14.40
N ALA A 321 9.95 24.71 13.60
CA ALA A 321 9.37 26.04 13.69
C ALA A 321 7.86 26.02 13.39
N LYS A 322 7.11 26.94 14.01
CA LYS A 322 5.64 26.98 13.96
C LYS A 322 5.05 27.06 12.54
N HIS A 323 5.74 27.74 11.62
CA HIS A 323 5.27 27.87 10.23
C HIS A 323 5.17 26.53 9.49
N TYR A 324 5.98 25.52 9.86
CA TYR A 324 5.89 24.17 9.32
C TYR A 324 4.56 23.50 9.72
N GLN A 325 4.19 23.67 11.00
CA GLN A 325 2.91 23.18 11.55
C GLN A 325 1.73 23.91 10.91
N GLU A 326 1.77 25.24 10.81
CA GLU A 326 0.69 26.05 10.22
C GLU A 326 0.43 25.66 8.74
N LYS A 327 1.50 25.43 7.98
CA LYS A 327 1.40 24.93 6.60
C LYS A 327 0.79 23.53 6.54
N SER A 328 1.24 22.61 7.40
CA SER A 328 0.68 21.25 7.49
C SER A 328 -0.82 21.26 7.80
N VAL A 329 -1.25 22.05 8.79
CA VAL A 329 -2.67 22.22 9.14
C VAL A 329 -3.47 22.76 7.96
N THR A 330 -2.98 23.80 7.29
CA THR A 330 -3.64 24.39 6.11
C THR A 330 -3.87 23.35 5.02
N LEU A 331 -2.88 22.48 4.77
CA LEU A 331 -2.96 21.44 3.75
C LEU A 331 -3.97 20.33 4.12
N MET A 332 -4.01 19.94 5.40
CA MET A 332 -4.96 18.92 5.88
C MET A 332 -6.41 19.44 5.84
N LEU A 333 -6.64 20.72 6.14
CA LEU A 333 -7.97 21.34 6.10
C LEU A 333 -8.54 21.51 4.68
N GLN A 334 -7.70 21.43 3.64
CA GLN A 334 -8.18 21.43 2.25
C GLN A 334 -8.96 20.16 1.88
N ASN A 335 -8.86 19.10 2.68
CA ASN A 335 -9.63 17.88 2.47
C ASN A 335 -11.07 18.04 2.97
N ASN A 336 -12.02 18.04 2.04
CA ASN A 336 -13.45 18.18 2.32
C ASN A 336 -14.21 16.84 2.34
N ASP A 337 -13.53 15.71 2.21
CA ASP A 337 -14.17 14.39 2.28
C ASP A 337 -14.31 13.94 3.73
N HIS A 338 -15.56 13.82 4.20
CA HIS A 338 -15.92 13.40 5.55
C HIS A 338 -16.93 12.24 5.53
N PRO A 339 -16.51 11.02 5.16
CA PRO A 339 -17.42 9.89 4.92
C PRO A 339 -18.25 9.47 6.13
N LEU A 340 -17.81 9.82 7.34
CA LEU A 340 -18.49 9.48 8.59
C LEU A 340 -19.43 10.58 9.09
N LEU A 341 -19.42 11.78 8.53
CA LEU A 341 -20.19 12.91 9.06
C LEU A 341 -21.68 12.60 9.17
N LYS A 342 -22.35 12.28 8.06
CA LYS A 342 -23.79 11.95 8.07
C LYS A 342 -24.16 10.75 8.95
N PRO A 343 -23.40 9.63 8.90
CA PRO A 343 -23.59 8.54 9.86
C PRO A 343 -23.47 8.97 11.33
N LEU A 344 -22.50 9.83 11.67
CA LEU A 344 -22.32 10.31 13.05
C LEU A 344 -23.45 11.25 13.49
N GLU A 345 -23.87 12.18 12.62
CA GLU A 345 -25.04 13.04 12.87
C GLU A 345 -26.28 12.19 13.20
N TYR A 346 -26.52 11.14 12.40
CA TYR A 346 -27.64 10.21 12.63
C TYR A 346 -27.47 9.44 13.94
N ALA A 347 -26.26 8.96 14.24
CA ALA A 347 -25.97 8.16 15.43
C ALA A 347 -26.15 8.93 16.75
N PHE A 348 -25.91 10.25 16.75
CA PHE A 348 -25.86 11.06 17.97
C PHE A 348 -26.94 12.16 18.06
N GLY A 349 -27.82 12.26 17.06
CA GLY A 349 -29.06 13.04 17.15
C GLY A 349 -29.03 14.41 16.46
N GLY A 350 -28.07 14.67 15.58
CA GLY A 350 -28.03 15.86 14.74
C GLY A 350 -26.63 16.44 14.51
N GLU A 351 -26.56 17.45 13.67
CA GLU A 351 -25.31 18.15 13.33
C GLU A 351 -24.74 18.94 14.51
N GLU A 352 -25.57 19.38 15.45
CA GLU A 352 -25.18 20.15 16.63
C GLU A 352 -24.37 19.34 17.66
N TYR A 353 -24.23 18.03 17.46
CA TYR A 353 -23.44 17.12 18.30
C TYR A 353 -22.04 16.85 17.75
N ILE A 354 -21.76 17.22 16.49
CA ILE A 354 -20.54 16.84 15.78
C ILE A 354 -19.71 18.09 15.46
N ASN A 355 -18.50 18.17 16.00
CA ASN A 355 -17.49 19.13 15.57
C ASN A 355 -16.61 18.46 14.51
N THR A 356 -16.49 19.05 13.32
CA THR A 356 -15.71 18.48 12.20
C THR A 356 -14.49 19.34 11.89
N GLN A 357 -13.39 18.73 11.45
CA GLN A 357 -12.11 19.40 11.17
C GLN A 357 -11.58 20.20 12.38
N VAL A 358 -11.52 19.53 13.53
CA VAL A 358 -11.06 20.16 14.78
C VAL A 358 -9.54 20.20 14.82
N VAL A 359 -8.96 21.36 15.10
CA VAL A 359 -7.52 21.57 15.20
C VAL A 359 -7.08 21.68 16.65
N THR A 360 -5.91 21.13 16.98
CA THR A 360 -5.30 21.25 18.31
C THR A 360 -4.17 22.27 18.30
N ASP A 361 -3.73 22.73 19.47
CA ASP A 361 -2.59 23.67 19.60
C ASP A 361 -1.27 23.11 19.07
N TYR A 362 -1.17 21.79 19.04
CA TYR A 362 -0.04 21.04 18.49
C TYR A 362 -0.18 20.72 17.00
N GLY A 363 -1.28 21.16 16.36
CA GLY A 363 -1.49 21.05 14.91
C GLY A 363 -2.01 19.70 14.43
N HIS A 364 -2.60 18.88 15.31
CA HIS A 364 -3.41 17.75 14.86
C HIS A 364 -4.66 18.29 14.19
N VAL A 365 -5.09 17.66 13.09
CA VAL A 365 -6.40 17.87 12.47
C VAL A 365 -7.21 16.60 12.70
N LEU A 366 -8.27 16.72 13.48
CA LEU A 366 -9.16 15.62 13.85
C LEU A 366 -10.40 15.66 12.96
N ASP A 367 -10.78 14.52 12.37
CA ASP A 367 -11.91 14.48 11.44
C ASP A 367 -13.21 14.88 12.14
N HIS A 368 -13.53 14.22 13.27
CA HIS A 368 -14.68 14.55 14.09
C HIS A 368 -14.36 14.50 15.59
N VAL A 369 -15.01 15.37 16.36
CA VAL A 369 -14.98 15.37 17.83
C VAL A 369 -16.42 15.44 18.35
N ILE A 370 -16.74 14.52 19.26
CA ILE A 370 -18.04 14.43 19.93
C ILE A 370 -17.83 14.69 21.41
N VAL A 371 -18.73 15.46 22.02
CA VAL A 371 -18.66 15.85 23.43
C VAL A 371 -19.72 15.09 24.22
N PHE A 372 -19.36 14.65 25.42
CA PHE A 372 -20.19 13.86 26.33
C PHE A 372 -20.24 14.50 27.71
N ASP A 373 -21.41 14.44 28.34
CA ASP A 373 -21.59 14.81 29.74
C ASP A 373 -20.97 13.77 30.69
N ALA A 374 -21.10 14.00 32.01
CA ALA A 374 -20.58 13.13 33.04
C ALA A 374 -21.23 11.72 33.02
N ASP A 375 -22.46 11.60 32.53
CA ASP A 375 -23.21 10.35 32.42
C ASP A 375 -22.88 9.59 31.12
N GLY A 376 -22.04 10.17 30.27
CA GLY A 376 -21.60 9.58 29.00
C GLY A 376 -22.63 9.73 27.87
N LYS A 377 -23.54 10.70 27.98
CA LYS A 377 -24.49 11.06 26.92
C LYS A 377 -23.93 12.20 26.08
N ALA A 378 -24.10 12.11 24.75
CA ALA A 378 -23.64 13.15 23.84
C ALA A 378 -24.38 14.48 24.09
N VAL A 379 -23.66 15.60 23.99
CA VAL A 379 -24.18 16.96 24.23
C VAL A 379 -24.09 17.84 22.99
N LYS A 380 -25.02 18.78 22.87
CA LYS A 380 -25.06 19.80 21.81
C LYS A 380 -23.97 20.84 22.07
N ALA A 381 -22.76 20.57 21.61
CA ALA A 381 -21.56 21.38 21.87
C ALA A 381 -20.81 21.72 20.59
N ARG A 382 -21.52 21.87 19.47
CA ARG A 382 -20.91 22.36 18.23
C ARG A 382 -20.48 23.81 18.39
N VAL A 383 -19.20 24.06 18.18
CA VAL A 383 -18.62 25.40 18.16
C VAL A 383 -18.75 25.95 16.73
N ALA A 384 -19.25 27.17 16.59
CA ALA A 384 -19.29 27.84 15.28
C ALA A 384 -17.87 28.07 14.77
N ALA A 385 -17.62 27.74 13.50
CA ALA A 385 -16.37 28.12 12.87
C ALA A 385 -16.24 29.66 12.90
N PRO A 386 -15.11 30.22 13.33
CA PRO A 386 -14.92 31.66 13.33
C PRO A 386 -15.10 32.26 11.93
N GLU A 387 -15.68 33.46 11.86
CA GLU A 387 -15.96 34.19 10.61
C GLU A 387 -14.70 34.42 9.73
N THR A 388 -13.50 34.32 10.31
CA THR A 388 -12.21 34.55 9.66
C THR A 388 -11.60 33.34 8.95
N GLY A 389 -12.36 32.26 8.76
CA GLY A 389 -11.86 31.05 8.08
C GLY A 389 -10.83 30.26 8.89
N SER A 390 -10.77 30.49 10.20
CA SER A 390 -9.97 29.67 11.11
C SER A 390 -10.73 28.39 11.48
N ALA A 391 -9.98 27.31 11.73
CA ALA A 391 -10.57 26.03 12.10
C ALA A 391 -11.07 26.04 13.55
N VAL A 392 -12.08 25.22 13.85
CA VAL A 392 -12.56 24.98 15.21
C VAL A 392 -11.43 24.38 16.04
N ARG A 393 -11.15 24.93 17.23
CA ARG A 393 -10.09 24.42 18.11
C ARG A 393 -10.63 23.44 19.14
N LEU A 394 -9.85 22.40 19.42
CA LEU A 394 -10.18 21.41 20.46
C LEU A 394 -10.22 22.06 21.84
N GLU A 395 -9.32 23.01 22.08
CA GLU A 395 -9.16 23.72 23.34
C GLU A 395 -10.41 24.55 23.67
N ASP A 396 -11.06 25.13 22.66
CA ASP A 396 -12.32 25.87 22.82
C ASP A 396 -13.49 24.92 23.14
N ILE A 397 -13.50 23.71 22.56
CA ILE A 397 -14.49 22.67 22.87
C ILE A 397 -14.33 22.17 24.33
N ARG A 398 -13.08 22.03 24.81
CA ARG A 398 -12.79 21.47 26.15
C ARG A 398 -13.15 22.39 27.31
N GLN A 399 -13.21 23.70 27.08
CA GLN A 399 -13.61 24.68 28.12
C GLN A 399 -15.03 24.44 28.66
N LEU A 400 -15.83 23.60 27.98
CA LEU A 400 -17.16 23.17 28.41
C LEU A 400 -17.16 22.11 29.53
N GLY A 401 -16.00 21.74 30.11
CA GLY A 401 -15.88 20.83 31.25
C GLY A 401 -16.31 19.39 30.98
N SER A 402 -16.42 19.01 29.70
CA SER A 402 -17.04 17.78 29.22
C SER A 402 -15.99 16.79 28.70
N LYS A 403 -16.30 15.48 28.73
CA LYS A 403 -15.45 14.46 28.08
C LYS A 403 -15.61 14.58 26.57
N SER A 404 -14.55 14.35 25.81
CA SER A 404 -14.62 14.37 24.35
C SER A 404 -14.01 13.11 23.75
N VAL A 405 -14.51 12.66 22.60
CA VAL A 405 -13.94 11.55 21.83
C VAL A 405 -13.63 12.04 20.42
N ALA A 406 -12.40 11.82 19.97
CA ALA A 406 -12.01 12.03 18.59
C ALA A 406 -12.34 10.79 17.75
N VAL A 407 -12.90 10.97 16.57
CA VAL A 407 -13.17 9.92 15.60
C VAL A 407 -12.39 10.24 14.34
N LEU A 408 -11.52 9.32 13.92
CA LEU A 408 -10.66 9.45 12.75
C LEU A 408 -11.01 8.39 11.70
N TYR A 409 -11.24 8.81 10.47
CA TYR A 409 -11.40 7.95 9.31
C TYR A 409 -10.07 7.88 8.55
N LEU A 410 -9.19 6.99 9.02
CA LEU A 410 -7.83 6.89 8.48
C LEU A 410 -7.83 6.26 7.09
N PRO A 411 -7.12 6.83 6.09
CA PRO A 411 -7.09 6.27 4.73
C PRO A 411 -6.48 4.87 4.68
N LYS A 412 -6.75 4.13 3.60
CA LYS A 412 -6.22 2.77 3.38
C LYS A 412 -4.70 2.71 3.49
N SER A 413 -4.01 3.78 3.08
CA SER A 413 -2.55 3.90 3.20
C SER A 413 -2.06 3.85 4.65
N CYS A 414 -2.90 4.11 5.66
CA CYS A 414 -2.51 3.96 7.07
C CYS A 414 -2.41 2.49 7.53
N TYR A 415 -2.98 1.57 6.78
CA TYR A 415 -3.04 0.14 7.10
C TYR A 415 -2.10 -0.66 6.21
N ALA A 416 -1.81 -1.88 6.62
CA ALA A 416 -1.19 -2.87 5.73
C ALA A 416 -2.13 -3.25 4.59
N ILE A 417 -1.58 -3.56 3.42
CA ILE A 417 -2.40 -3.85 2.23
C ILE A 417 -3.14 -5.20 2.34
N ASN A 418 -2.54 -6.19 2.99
CA ASN A 418 -3.05 -7.57 3.07
C ASN A 418 -3.85 -7.86 4.35
N VAL A 419 -3.74 -7.00 5.36
CA VAL A 419 -4.46 -7.16 6.62
C VAL A 419 -4.90 -5.79 7.12
N ASN A 420 -6.06 -5.70 7.77
CA ASN A 420 -6.55 -4.45 8.35
C ASN A 420 -5.80 -4.06 9.65
N ARG A 421 -4.47 -4.12 9.64
CA ARG A 421 -3.60 -3.75 10.75
C ARG A 421 -3.07 -2.34 10.51
N LEU A 422 -3.27 -1.47 11.50
CA LEU A 422 -2.73 -0.12 11.46
C LEU A 422 -1.20 -0.16 11.60
N ARG A 423 -0.50 0.58 10.74
CA ARG A 423 0.97 0.62 10.76
C ARG A 423 1.47 1.42 11.97
N GLY A 424 2.62 1.05 12.50
CA GLY A 424 3.18 1.56 13.76
C GLY A 424 3.27 3.08 13.84
N ARG A 425 3.68 3.76 12.76
CA ARG A 425 3.69 5.24 12.73
C ARG A 425 2.31 5.87 12.97
N PHE A 426 1.23 5.26 12.48
CA PHE A 426 -0.11 5.80 12.68
C PHE A 426 -0.68 5.40 14.04
N VAL A 427 -0.25 4.26 14.59
CA VAL A 427 -0.46 3.95 16.01
C VAL A 427 0.22 5.01 16.89
N LEU A 428 1.43 5.44 16.54
CA LEU A 428 2.13 6.53 17.23
C LEU A 428 1.38 7.86 17.12
N HIS A 429 0.85 8.21 15.93
CA HIS A 429 0.00 9.39 15.75
C HIS A 429 -1.28 9.34 16.61
N ILE A 430 -1.92 8.19 16.75
CA ILE A 430 -3.06 8.06 17.68
C ILE A 430 -2.62 8.31 19.13
N LYS A 431 -1.45 7.79 19.53
CA LYS A 431 -0.90 8.02 20.87
C LYS A 431 -0.64 9.51 21.13
N THR A 432 -0.22 10.29 20.13
CA THR A 432 -0.02 11.75 20.34
C THR A 432 -1.35 12.46 20.59
N ILE A 433 -2.44 12.06 19.93
CA ILE A 433 -3.77 12.60 20.19
C ILE A 433 -4.26 12.18 21.59
N GLN A 434 -4.07 10.91 21.95
CA GLN A 434 -4.42 10.39 23.27
C GLN A 434 -3.65 11.08 24.41
N ALA A 435 -2.40 11.48 24.17
CA ALA A 435 -1.60 12.24 25.12
C ALA A 435 -2.16 13.65 25.40
N LEU A 436 -3.06 14.17 24.55
CA LEU A 436 -3.83 15.39 24.85
C LEU A 436 -4.97 15.15 25.85
N GLY A 437 -5.18 13.89 26.27
CA GLY A 437 -6.30 13.49 27.13
C GLY A 437 -7.61 13.29 26.35
N VAL A 438 -7.53 13.02 25.04
CA VAL A 438 -8.70 12.75 24.18
C VAL A 438 -8.69 11.29 23.72
N PRO A 439 -9.65 10.46 24.17
CA PRO A 439 -9.87 9.14 23.61
C PRO A 439 -10.11 9.22 22.11
N THR A 440 -9.49 8.30 21.37
CA THR A 440 -9.49 8.33 19.91
C THR A 440 -10.00 7.00 19.38
N VAL A 441 -11.00 7.07 18.51
CA VAL A 441 -11.52 5.95 17.73
C VAL A 441 -11.01 6.08 16.31
N THR A 442 -10.52 4.99 15.73
CA THR A 442 -10.12 4.96 14.32
C THR A 442 -10.98 3.99 13.54
N ILE A 443 -11.57 4.46 12.46
CA ILE A 443 -12.40 3.68 11.56
C ILE A 443 -11.62 3.41 10.27
N SER A 444 -11.50 2.14 9.91
CA SER A 444 -10.88 1.72 8.65
C SER A 444 -11.89 1.79 7.50
N PRO A 445 -11.50 2.30 6.32
CA PRO A 445 -12.29 2.22 5.10
C PRO A 445 -12.68 0.80 4.73
N LEU A 446 -11.80 -0.19 5.00
CA LEU A 446 -12.07 -1.59 4.69
C LEU A 446 -13.17 -2.17 5.60
N ILE A 447 -13.16 -1.85 6.89
CA ILE A 447 -14.23 -2.26 7.80
C ILE A 447 -15.52 -1.53 7.41
N TRP A 448 -15.46 -0.21 7.28
CA TRP A 448 -16.63 0.64 7.01
C TRP A 448 -17.38 0.25 5.74
N SER A 449 -16.64 0.03 4.64
CA SER A 449 -17.24 -0.35 3.35
C SER A 449 -17.86 -1.75 3.34
N ASN A 450 -17.37 -2.67 4.19
CA ASN A 450 -17.86 -4.04 4.28
C ASN A 450 -18.97 -4.23 5.32
N LEU A 451 -19.27 -3.22 6.13
CA LEU A 451 -20.38 -3.28 7.09
C LEU A 451 -21.73 -3.21 6.34
N PRO A 452 -22.68 -4.13 6.66
CA PRO A 452 -24.07 -3.99 6.26
C PRO A 452 -24.64 -2.65 6.72
N GLU A 453 -25.54 -2.05 5.93
CA GLU A 453 -26.06 -0.71 6.20
C GLU A 453 -26.72 -0.60 7.59
N ASN A 454 -27.45 -1.64 8.00
CA ASN A 454 -28.10 -1.72 9.31
C ASN A 454 -27.12 -1.83 10.50
N GLU A 455 -25.87 -2.24 10.26
CA GLU A 455 -24.83 -2.39 11.29
C GLU A 455 -23.93 -1.16 11.42
N ARG A 456 -23.95 -0.24 10.45
CA ARG A 456 -23.05 0.92 10.41
C ARG A 456 -23.23 1.86 11.61
N ILE A 457 -24.49 2.18 11.95
CA ILE A 457 -24.80 3.08 13.07
C ILE A 457 -24.50 2.42 14.43
N PRO A 458 -24.99 1.18 14.71
CA PRO A 458 -24.63 0.46 15.93
C PRO A 458 -23.12 0.29 16.11
N PHE A 459 -22.39 0.04 15.02
CA PHE A 459 -20.93 -0.03 15.02
C PHE A 459 -20.31 1.26 15.55
N LEU A 460 -20.63 2.42 14.95
CA LEU A 460 -20.07 3.71 15.39
C LEU A 460 -20.37 4.02 16.86
N GLN A 461 -21.64 3.85 17.28
CA GLN A 461 -22.03 4.07 18.67
C GLN A 461 -21.25 3.18 19.63
N ARG A 462 -21.03 1.90 19.27
CA ARG A 462 -20.28 0.95 20.09
C ARG A 462 -18.82 1.35 20.22
N GLU A 463 -18.13 1.62 19.11
CA GLU A 463 -16.69 1.95 19.13
C GLU A 463 -16.44 3.24 19.93
N ILE A 464 -17.29 4.27 19.75
CA ILE A 464 -17.21 5.55 20.47
C ILE A 464 -17.51 5.38 21.96
N THR A 465 -18.57 4.64 22.31
CA THR A 465 -18.90 4.36 23.72
C THR A 465 -17.79 3.56 24.41
N GLN A 466 -17.16 2.62 23.71
CA GLN A 466 -16.05 1.85 24.25
C GLN A 466 -14.81 2.74 24.50
N ALA A 467 -14.45 3.62 23.57
CA ALA A 467 -13.35 4.56 23.76
C ALA A 467 -13.59 5.52 24.94
N LEU A 468 -14.82 5.97 25.13
CA LEU A 468 -15.20 6.82 26.27
C LEU A 468 -14.99 6.10 27.62
N ARG A 469 -15.23 4.77 27.68
CA ARG A 469 -15.10 3.97 28.90
C ARG A 469 -13.65 3.62 29.25
N GLN A 470 -12.76 3.52 28.27
CA GLN A 470 -11.33 3.22 28.49
C GLN A 470 -10.56 4.36 29.16
N GLN A 471 -11.23 5.48 29.46
CA GLN A 471 -10.68 6.66 30.12
C GLN A 471 -10.90 6.68 31.65
N VAL A 472 -11.54 5.65 32.23
CA VAL A 472 -11.81 5.50 33.67
C VAL A 472 -10.74 4.65 34.35
#